data_AF-A0A6J1IZA6-F1
#
_entry.id   AF-A0A6J1IZA6-F1
#
_cell.length_a   1.000
_cell.length_b   1.000
_cell.length_c   1.000
_cell.angle_alpha   90.00
_cell.angle_beta   90.00
_cell.angle_gamma   90.00
#
_symmetry.space_group_name_H-M   'P 1'
#
loop_
_entity.id
_entity.type
_entity.pdbx_description
1 polymer ?
#
loop_
_entity_poly.entity_id
_entity_poly.type
_entity_poly.pdbx_seq_one_letter_code
_entity_poly.pdbx_strand_id
1 'polypeptide(L)'
;MPHQKGLFLEMHYDIECVKRIVKHFYRVCSSILEGLIVMAKLIEEFLFEVASDRELEIGAFVSLVEMSSAASMGTDRSSFGIYSAIDIYLDKHSYLTESEREEVCRGLDYHRMSAEVCEHAAKNQKIPLRIVVQVLVLVQLQLRYAITKEMQGSDNKLIQDEVESDGGVLALGGG
;
A
#
# COMPACT_ATOMS: atom_id res chain seq x y z
N MET A 1 -41.04 -30.10 0.29
CA MET A 1 -40.24 -29.29 1.22
C MET A 1 -40.09 -27.91 0.59
N PRO A 2 -40.81 -26.89 1.06
CA PRO A 2 -40.86 -25.60 0.38
C PRO A 2 -39.59 -24.79 0.63
N HIS A 3 -39.10 -24.18 -0.44
CA HIS A 3 -37.98 -23.25 -0.46
C HIS A 3 -38.32 -21.99 0.37
N GLN A 4 -37.73 -21.87 1.56
CA GLN A 4 -37.55 -20.55 2.18
C GLN A 4 -36.43 -19.85 1.41
N LYS A 5 -36.81 -19.08 0.39
CA LYS A 5 -36.01 -17.95 -0.07
C LYS A 5 -35.97 -16.96 1.09
N GLY A 6 -34.91 -17.05 1.89
CA GLY A 6 -34.56 -16.00 2.84
C GLY A 6 -34.46 -14.70 2.06
N LEU A 7 -35.30 -13.75 2.43
CA LEU A 7 -35.36 -12.40 1.90
C LEU A 7 -34.03 -11.70 2.25
N PHE A 8 -33.01 -11.88 1.42
CA PHE A 8 -31.81 -11.04 1.49
C PHE A 8 -32.26 -9.64 1.10
N LEU A 9 -32.28 -8.72 2.07
CA LEU A 9 -32.35 -7.30 1.77
C LEU A 9 -31.18 -7.01 0.84
N GLU A 10 -31.48 -6.61 -0.39
CA GLU A 10 -30.52 -6.15 -1.38
C GLU A 10 -29.90 -4.86 -0.82
N MET A 11 -28.82 -5.02 -0.06
CA MET A 11 -28.08 -3.92 0.56
C MET A 11 -27.26 -3.24 -0.54
N HIS A 12 -27.89 -2.37 -1.31
CA HIS A 12 -27.21 -1.55 -2.29
C HIS A 12 -26.40 -0.47 -1.58
N TYR A 13 -25.08 -0.56 -1.67
CA TYR A 13 -24.20 0.52 -1.23
C TYR A 13 -24.27 1.68 -2.22
N ASP A 14 -24.66 2.86 -1.75
CA ASP A 14 -24.56 4.09 -2.56
C ASP A 14 -23.12 4.61 -2.54
N ILE A 15 -22.28 4.00 -3.38
CA ILE A 15 -20.86 4.35 -3.54
C ILE A 15 -20.70 5.80 -4.00
N GLU A 16 -21.65 6.32 -4.76
CA GLU A 16 -21.63 7.69 -5.25
C GLU A 16 -21.88 8.70 -4.12
N CYS A 17 -22.78 8.38 -3.18
CA CYS A 17 -22.95 9.14 -1.95
C CYS A 17 -21.66 9.14 -1.11
N VAL A 18 -21.03 7.98 -0.91
CA VAL A 18 -19.75 7.88 -0.19
C VAL A 18 -18.69 8.74 -0.88
N LYS A 19 -18.52 8.61 -2.21
CA LYS A 19 -17.61 9.45 -3.02
C LYS A 19 -17.83 10.94 -2.77
N ARG A 20 -19.09 11.38 -2.75
CA ARG A 20 -19.45 12.80 -2.53
C ARG A 20 -19.11 13.26 -1.12
N ILE A 21 -19.39 12.45 -0.10
CA ILE A 21 -19.07 12.77 1.29
C ILE A 21 -17.57 12.91 1.46
N VAL A 22 -16.79 11.94 1.00
CA VAL A 22 -15.33 11.97 1.10
C VAL A 22 -14.77 13.19 0.38
N LYS A 23 -15.19 13.41 -0.88
CA LYS A 23 -14.74 14.57 -1.65
C LYS A 23 -15.08 15.89 -0.97
N HIS A 24 -16.27 16.01 -0.38
CA HIS A 24 -16.67 17.20 0.36
C HIS A 24 -15.81 17.39 1.61
N PHE A 25 -15.59 16.31 2.37
CA PHE A 25 -14.76 16.34 3.57
C PHE A 25 -13.32 16.79 3.26
N TYR A 26 -12.68 16.20 2.25
CA TYR A 26 -11.33 16.60 1.84
C TYR A 26 -11.26 18.03 1.30
N ARG A 27 -12.36 18.56 0.74
CA ARG A 27 -12.43 19.97 0.30
C ARG A 27 -12.54 20.94 1.48
N VAL A 28 -13.32 20.59 2.50
CA VAL A 28 -13.60 21.47 3.66
C VAL A 28 -12.50 21.37 4.72
N CYS A 29 -12.00 20.16 4.97
CA CYS A 29 -11.05 19.83 6.03
C CYS A 29 -9.63 19.63 5.51
N SER A 30 -9.27 20.17 4.33
CA SER A 30 -7.96 19.98 3.69
C SER A 30 -6.78 20.39 4.58
N SER A 31 -6.99 21.28 5.54
CA SER A 31 -5.99 21.76 6.50
C SER A 31 -5.95 20.99 7.83
N ILE A 32 -6.92 20.11 8.10
CA ILE A 32 -7.05 19.41 9.39
C ILE A 32 -6.49 18.00 9.25
N LEU A 33 -5.17 17.85 9.47
CA LEU A 33 -4.48 16.57 9.32
C LEU A 33 -5.14 15.43 10.12
N GLU A 34 -5.53 15.68 11.38
CA GLU A 34 -6.21 14.68 12.24
C GLU A 34 -7.53 14.20 11.62
N GLY A 35 -8.32 15.13 11.07
CA GLY A 35 -9.57 14.82 10.40
C GLY A 35 -9.36 14.00 9.13
N LEU A 36 -8.34 14.33 8.33
CA LEU A 36 -7.97 13.56 7.14
C LEU A 36 -7.53 12.13 7.50
N ILE A 37 -6.80 11.97 8.61
CA ILE A 37 -6.37 10.65 9.11
C ILE A 37 -7.58 9.83 9.55
N VAL A 38 -8.53 10.41 10.28
CA VAL A 38 -9.75 9.72 10.71
C VAL A 38 -10.61 9.34 9.51
N MET A 39 -10.78 10.24 8.54
CA MET A 39 -11.53 9.96 7.31
C MET A 39 -10.89 8.84 6.49
N ALA A 40 -9.56 8.87 6.31
CA ALA A 40 -8.84 7.80 5.61
C ALA A 40 -9.04 6.45 6.31
N LYS A 41 -8.99 6.42 7.66
CA LYS A 41 -9.25 5.21 8.45
C LYS A 41 -10.69 4.70 8.28
N LEU A 42 -11.66 5.60 8.29
CA LEU A 42 -13.07 5.23 8.10
C LEU A 42 -13.31 4.61 6.72
N ILE A 43 -12.68 5.16 5.68
CA ILE A 43 -12.77 4.60 4.31
C ILE A 43 -12.12 3.22 4.27
N GLU A 44 -10.96 3.06 4.92
CA GLU A 44 -10.25 1.78 5.01
C GLU A 44 -11.09 0.71 5.73
N GLU A 45 -11.69 1.03 6.89
CA GLU A 45 -12.60 0.13 7.62
C GLU A 45 -13.84 -0.22 6.79
N PHE A 46 -14.43 0.76 6.10
CA PHE A 46 -15.55 0.53 5.20
C PHE A 46 -15.16 -0.38 4.03
N LEU A 47 -13.96 -0.20 3.46
CA LEU A 47 -13.43 -1.04 2.39
C LEU A 47 -13.27 -2.50 2.85
N PHE A 48 -12.87 -2.75 4.09
CA PHE A 48 -12.80 -4.09 4.66
C PHE A 48 -14.16 -4.75 4.84
N GLU A 49 -15.15 -3.98 5.31
CA GLU A 49 -16.52 -4.47 5.49
C GLU A 49 -17.11 -4.90 4.14
N VAL A 50 -17.02 -4.02 3.13
CA VAL A 50 -17.56 -4.30 1.80
C VAL A 50 -16.78 -5.38 1.05
N ALA A 51 -15.48 -5.55 1.33
CA ALA A 51 -14.68 -6.63 0.74
C ALA A 51 -15.19 -8.03 1.12
N SER A 52 -15.86 -8.15 2.26
CA SER A 52 -16.42 -9.41 2.74
C SER A 52 -17.80 -9.73 2.15
N ASP A 53 -18.45 -8.77 1.49
CA ASP A 53 -19.75 -8.94 0.86
C ASP A 53 -19.61 -9.65 -0.49
N ARG A 54 -20.36 -10.75 -0.67
CA ARG A 54 -20.32 -11.58 -1.89
C ARG A 54 -21.19 -11.04 -3.02
N GLU A 55 -22.11 -10.12 -2.72
CA GLU A 55 -23.03 -9.53 -3.69
C GLU A 55 -22.48 -8.20 -4.25
N LEU A 56 -21.31 -7.75 -3.78
CA LEU A 56 -20.71 -6.50 -4.21
C LEU A 56 -20.13 -6.60 -5.63
N GLU A 57 -20.64 -5.77 -6.54
CA GLU A 57 -20.15 -5.68 -7.90
C GLU A 57 -18.68 -5.19 -7.95
N ILE A 58 -17.90 -5.78 -8.87
CA ILE A 58 -16.49 -5.45 -9.10
C ILE A 58 -16.28 -3.94 -9.31
N GLY A 59 -17.13 -3.29 -10.11
CA GLY A 59 -17.01 -1.86 -10.39
C GLY A 59 -17.22 -0.97 -9.17
N ALA A 60 -18.11 -1.39 -8.25
CA ALA A 60 -18.33 -0.72 -6.97
C ALA A 60 -17.11 -0.88 -6.06
N PHE A 61 -16.54 -2.09 -5.99
CA PHE A 61 -15.33 -2.36 -5.20
C PHE A 61 -14.11 -1.56 -5.70
N VAL A 62 -13.84 -1.61 -7.01
CA VAL A 62 -12.73 -0.88 -7.64
C VAL A 62 -12.85 0.63 -7.38
N SER A 63 -14.07 1.17 -7.49
CA SER A 63 -14.36 2.57 -7.17
C SER A 63 -14.02 2.96 -5.74
N LEU A 64 -14.22 2.06 -4.78
CA LEU A 64 -13.86 2.29 -3.37
C LEU A 64 -12.35 2.18 -3.14
N VAL A 65 -11.69 1.22 -3.79
CA VAL A 65 -10.23 1.07 -3.78
C VAL A 65 -9.55 2.35 -4.28
N GLU A 66 -10.01 2.91 -5.41
CA GLU A 66 -9.48 4.16 -5.96
C GLU A 66 -9.67 5.34 -5.01
N MET A 67 -10.85 5.43 -4.38
CA MET A 67 -11.13 6.47 -3.38
C MET A 67 -10.21 6.33 -2.16
N SER A 68 -10.04 5.11 -1.65
CA SER A 68 -9.15 4.83 -0.52
C SER A 68 -7.70 5.15 -0.84
N SER A 69 -7.26 4.83 -2.07
CA SER A 69 -5.92 5.17 -2.56
C SER A 69 -5.71 6.69 -2.56
N ALA A 70 -6.65 7.45 -3.13
CA ALA A 70 -6.61 8.91 -3.13
C ALA A 70 -6.61 9.51 -1.72
N ALA A 71 -7.37 8.93 -0.78
CA ALA A 71 -7.44 9.35 0.61
C ALA A 71 -6.12 9.11 1.38
N SER A 72 -5.35 8.09 1.00
CA SER A 72 -4.10 7.68 1.65
C SER A 72 -2.85 8.45 1.20
N MET A 73 -2.94 9.21 0.10
CA MET A 73 -1.80 9.94 -0.49
C MET A 73 -1.17 10.99 0.46
N GLY A 74 -1.87 11.39 1.52
CA GLY A 74 -1.39 12.39 2.49
C GLY A 74 -1.07 11.89 3.89
N THR A 75 -1.25 10.60 4.19
CA THR A 75 -1.24 10.09 5.59
C THR A 75 -0.17 9.04 5.87
N ASP A 76 0.72 8.76 4.91
CA ASP A 76 1.75 7.69 4.98
C ASP A 76 1.19 6.31 5.39
N ARG A 77 -0.14 6.16 5.30
CA ARG A 77 -0.85 4.92 5.61
C ARG A 77 -0.52 3.94 4.50
N SER A 78 0.32 3.00 4.88
CA SER A 78 0.76 1.85 4.11
C SER A 78 -0.38 1.26 3.28
N SER A 79 -0.11 1.05 2.00
CA SER A 79 -0.92 0.28 1.05
C SER A 79 -1.34 -1.12 1.54
N PHE A 80 -0.84 -1.57 2.71
CA PHE A 80 -1.31 -2.72 3.47
C PHE A 80 -2.83 -2.81 3.56
N GLY A 81 -3.52 -1.71 3.88
CA GLY A 81 -4.97 -1.69 4.04
C GLY A 81 -5.71 -2.08 2.76
N ILE A 82 -5.32 -1.44 1.65
CA ILE A 82 -5.91 -1.67 0.32
C ILE A 82 -5.59 -3.09 -0.17
N TYR A 83 -4.33 -3.53 -0.01
CA TYR A 83 -3.95 -4.90 -0.37
C TYR A 83 -4.75 -5.93 0.41
N SER A 84 -4.91 -5.74 1.73
CA SER A 84 -5.61 -6.69 2.57
C SER A 84 -7.09 -6.76 2.23
N ALA A 85 -7.72 -5.62 1.91
CA ALA A 85 -9.11 -5.61 1.46
C ALA A 85 -9.27 -6.32 0.11
N ILE A 86 -8.33 -6.12 -0.82
CA ILE A 86 -8.32 -6.85 -2.10
C ILE A 86 -8.16 -8.35 -1.88
N ASP A 87 -7.25 -8.78 -1.01
CA ASP A 87 -7.07 -10.20 -0.69
C ASP A 87 -8.34 -10.84 -0.11
N ILE A 88 -9.04 -10.13 0.78
CA ILE A 88 -10.34 -10.56 1.32
C ILE A 88 -11.39 -10.63 0.21
N TYR A 89 -11.48 -9.63 -0.66
CA TYR A 89 -12.43 -9.63 -1.77
C TYR A 89 -12.19 -10.83 -2.70
N LEU A 90 -10.93 -11.09 -3.07
CA LEU A 90 -10.54 -12.23 -3.89
C LEU A 90 -10.77 -13.58 -3.18
N ASP A 91 -10.68 -13.63 -1.84
CA ASP A 91 -11.06 -14.80 -1.05
C ASP A 91 -12.56 -15.10 -1.13
N LYS A 92 -13.41 -14.06 -1.03
CA LYS A 92 -14.87 -14.21 -1.09
C LYS A 92 -15.40 -14.43 -2.50
N HIS A 93 -14.66 -13.99 -3.52
CA HIS A 93 -15.00 -14.08 -4.93
C HIS A 93 -14.05 -15.02 -5.69
N SER A 94 -13.90 -16.25 -5.21
CA SER A 94 -13.04 -17.26 -5.85
C SER A 94 -13.49 -17.69 -7.26
N TYR A 95 -14.68 -17.28 -7.68
CA TYR A 95 -15.26 -17.55 -9.00
C TYR A 95 -14.88 -16.52 -10.07
N LEU A 96 -14.16 -15.45 -9.72
CA LEU A 96 -13.74 -14.41 -10.66
C LEU A 96 -12.77 -14.97 -11.71
N THR A 97 -12.94 -14.50 -12.94
CA THR A 97 -12.03 -14.74 -14.05
C THR A 97 -10.70 -14.00 -13.84
N GLU A 98 -9.68 -14.39 -14.60
CA GLU A 98 -8.37 -13.70 -14.55
C GLU A 98 -8.48 -12.21 -14.87
N SER A 99 -9.29 -11.83 -15.87
CA SER A 99 -9.50 -10.42 -16.24
C SER A 99 -10.16 -9.61 -15.13
N GLU A 100 -11.13 -10.18 -14.42
CA GLU A 100 -11.81 -9.52 -13.30
C GLU A 100 -10.87 -9.36 -12.11
N ARG A 101 -10.04 -10.36 -11.83
CA ARG A 101 -8.98 -10.27 -10.81
C ARG A 101 -7.96 -9.19 -11.15
N GLU A 102 -7.58 -9.06 -12.42
CA GLU A 102 -6.71 -7.98 -12.88
C GLU A 102 -7.35 -6.60 -12.71
N GLU A 103 -8.65 -6.48 -12.96
CA GLU A 103 -9.40 -5.25 -12.76
C GLU A 103 -9.43 -4.84 -11.28
N VAL A 104 -9.76 -5.77 -10.39
CA VAL A 104 -9.75 -5.56 -8.93
C VAL A 104 -8.36 -5.13 -8.43
N CYS A 105 -7.30 -5.77 -8.94
CA CYS A 105 -5.92 -5.48 -8.54
C CYS A 105 -5.35 -4.18 -9.15
N ARG A 106 -6.07 -3.49 -10.05
CA ARG A 106 -5.57 -2.29 -10.73
C ARG A 106 -5.26 -1.13 -9.78
N GLY A 107 -6.02 -1.03 -8.69
CA GLY A 107 -5.86 0.04 -7.70
C GLY A 107 -4.69 -0.15 -6.72
N LEU A 108 -3.92 -1.23 -6.83
CA LEU A 108 -2.74 -1.48 -6.00
C LEU A 108 -1.59 -0.56 -6.40
N ASP A 109 -1.12 0.23 -5.44
CA ASP A 109 0.15 0.95 -5.55
C ASP A 109 1.30 0.12 -4.95
N TYR A 110 1.96 -0.66 -5.80
CA TYR A 110 3.07 -1.53 -5.40
C TYR A 110 4.25 -0.78 -4.80
N HIS A 111 4.45 0.49 -5.17
CA HIS A 111 5.58 1.29 -4.71
C HIS A 111 5.48 1.70 -3.24
N ARG A 112 4.27 1.66 -2.68
CA ARG A 112 3.97 2.03 -1.29
C ARG A 112 3.77 0.83 -0.38
N MET A 113 4.06 -0.39 -0.86
CA MET A 113 3.94 -1.64 -0.08
C MET A 113 5.19 -1.87 0.77
N SER A 114 4.98 -2.27 2.02
CA SER A 114 6.09 -2.73 2.87
C SER A 114 6.61 -4.08 2.39
N ALA A 115 7.82 -4.45 2.81
CA ALA A 115 8.44 -5.71 2.45
C ALA A 115 7.59 -6.93 2.85
N GLU A 116 6.91 -6.88 4.01
CA GLU A 116 6.04 -7.98 4.46
C GLU A 116 4.82 -8.16 3.53
N VAL A 117 4.24 -7.07 3.04
CA VAL A 117 3.09 -7.15 2.11
C VAL A 117 3.53 -7.65 0.75
N CYS A 118 4.69 -7.21 0.26
CA CYS A 118 5.28 -7.72 -0.98
C CYS A 118 5.53 -9.24 -0.90
N GLU A 119 6.03 -9.74 0.23
CA GLU A 119 6.23 -11.17 0.43
C GLU A 119 4.90 -11.94 0.44
N HIS A 120 3.89 -11.42 1.13
CA HIS A 120 2.56 -12.02 1.15
C HIS A 120 1.91 -12.02 -0.25
N ALA A 121 2.02 -10.90 -0.97
CA ALA A 121 1.55 -10.76 -2.35
C ALA A 121 2.22 -11.76 -3.31
N ALA A 122 3.53 -11.95 -3.16
CA ALA A 122 4.28 -12.89 -4.01
C ALA A 122 3.87 -14.35 -3.79
N LYS A 123 3.39 -14.71 -2.60
CA LYS A 123 2.93 -16.06 -2.26
C LYS A 123 1.44 -16.27 -2.53
N ASN A 124 0.68 -15.21 -2.80
CA ASN A 124 -0.76 -15.28 -2.96
C ASN A 124 -1.15 -15.76 -4.37
N GLN A 125 -1.56 -17.02 -4.47
CA GLN A 125 -2.02 -17.64 -5.72
C GLN A 125 -3.28 -16.97 -6.30
N LYS A 126 -4.03 -16.22 -5.48
CA LYS A 126 -5.23 -15.47 -5.90
C LYS A 126 -4.89 -14.12 -6.51
N ILE A 127 -3.64 -13.69 -6.55
CA ILE A 127 -3.22 -12.47 -7.25
C ILE A 127 -2.76 -12.82 -8.68
N PRO A 128 -3.15 -12.05 -9.71
CA PRO A 128 -2.72 -12.32 -11.08
C PRO A 128 -1.19 -12.32 -11.19
N LEU A 129 -0.64 -13.25 -11.99
CA LEU A 129 0.81 -13.42 -12.12
C LEU A 129 1.51 -12.12 -12.56
N ARG A 130 0.86 -11.34 -13.44
CA ARG A 130 1.33 -10.02 -13.88
C ARG A 130 1.64 -9.09 -12.70
N ILE A 131 0.78 -9.10 -11.70
CA ILE A 131 0.91 -8.26 -10.51
C ILE A 131 2.03 -8.77 -9.61
N VAL A 132 2.10 -10.08 -9.39
CA VAL A 132 3.20 -10.71 -8.64
C VAL A 132 4.56 -10.37 -9.26
N VAL A 133 4.68 -10.43 -10.59
CA VAL A 133 5.92 -10.07 -11.30
C VAL A 133 6.28 -8.59 -11.07
N GLN A 134 5.31 -7.68 -11.09
CA GLN A 134 5.55 -6.25 -10.84
C GLN A 134 6.09 -6.01 -9.41
N VAL A 135 5.49 -6.66 -8.41
CA VAL A 135 5.95 -6.61 -7.02
C VAL A 135 7.39 -7.15 -6.92
N LEU A 136 7.68 -8.30 -7.54
CA LEU A 136 9.01 -8.91 -7.49
C LEU A 136 10.08 -8.03 -8.17
N VAL A 137 9.76 -7.43 -9.32
CA VAL A 137 10.68 -6.52 -10.02
C VAL A 137 10.98 -5.30 -9.16
N LEU A 138 9.97 -4.73 -8.48
CA LEU A 138 10.17 -3.62 -7.57
C LEU A 138 11.12 -4.00 -6.42
N VAL A 139 10.88 -5.13 -5.77
CA VAL A 139 11.74 -5.64 -4.69
C VAL A 139 13.17 -5.87 -5.19
N GLN A 140 13.35 -6.41 -6.40
CA GLN A 140 14.67 -6.58 -7.01
C GLN A 140 15.38 -5.24 -7.23
N LEU A 141 14.68 -4.21 -7.70
CA LEU A 141 15.24 -2.87 -7.91
C LEU A 141 15.65 -2.22 -6.58
N GLN A 142 14.81 -2.33 -5.55
CA GLN A 142 15.10 -1.82 -4.20
C GLN A 142 16.33 -2.51 -3.60
N LEU A 143 16.45 -3.83 -3.77
CA LEU A 143 17.62 -4.59 -3.32
C LEU A 143 18.89 -4.17 -4.05
N ARG A 144 18.84 -4.02 -5.38
CA ARG A 144 19.99 -3.54 -6.17
C ARG A 144 20.44 -2.15 -5.71
N TYR A 145 19.49 -1.24 -5.49
CA TYR A 145 19.77 0.09 -5.00
C TYR A 145 20.44 0.06 -3.62
N ALA A 146 19.94 -0.75 -2.69
CA ALA A 146 20.54 -0.91 -1.37
C ALA A 146 21.98 -1.45 -1.46
N ILE A 147 22.22 -2.48 -2.28
CA ILE A 147 23.58 -3.04 -2.49
C ILE A 147 24.53 -1.98 -3.07
N THR A 148 24.11 -1.25 -4.10
CA THR A 148 24.93 -0.17 -4.69
C THR A 148 25.21 0.94 -3.69
N LYS A 149 24.24 1.27 -2.83
CA LYS A 149 24.42 2.25 -1.76
C LYS A 149 25.42 1.78 -0.70
N GLU A 150 25.38 0.51 -0.29
CA GLU A 150 26.34 -0.07 0.65
C GLU A 150 27.77 -0.14 0.07
N MET A 151 27.89 -0.45 -1.23
CA MET A 151 29.17 -0.40 -1.94
C MET A 151 29.76 1.01 -1.96
N GLN A 152 28.94 2.05 -2.16
CA GLN A 152 29.37 3.45 -2.13
C GLN A 152 29.56 3.99 -0.70
N GLY A 153 28.90 3.40 0.30
CA GLY A 153 29.05 3.75 1.71
C GLY A 153 30.34 3.21 2.35
N SER A 154 30.95 2.19 1.74
CA SER A 154 32.20 1.59 2.20
C SER A 154 33.45 2.39 1.77
N ASP A 155 33.33 3.23 0.73
CA ASP A 155 34.41 4.11 0.28
C ASP A 155 34.54 5.41 1.12
N ASN A 156 33.49 5.80 1.86
CA ASN A 156 33.54 6.98 2.74
C ASN A 156 34.12 6.70 4.13
N LYS A 157 34.49 5.45 4.46
CA LYS A 157 35.09 5.09 5.75
C LYS A 157 36.60 4.85 5.71
N LEU A 158 37.25 5.06 4.56
CA LEU A 158 38.70 4.92 4.39
C LEU A 158 39.45 6.25 4.26
N ILE A 159 38.78 7.40 4.37
CA ILE A 159 39.43 8.73 4.27
C ILE A 159 39.63 9.40 5.64
N GLN A 160 39.19 8.80 6.76
CA GLN A 160 39.33 9.42 8.10
C GLN A 160 40.29 8.71 9.07
N ASP A 161 41.08 7.73 8.63
CA ASP A 161 42.07 7.06 9.48
C ASP A 161 43.55 7.29 9.05
N GLU A 162 43.83 8.08 8.01
CA GLU A 162 45.21 8.35 7.53
C GLU A 162 45.70 9.81 7.71
N VAL A 163 45.20 10.56 8.71
CA VAL A 163 45.76 11.91 9.03
C VAL A 163 46.37 12.02 10.44
N GLU A 164 46.36 10.96 11.26
CA GLU A 164 47.08 10.92 12.54
C GLU A 164 48.25 9.92 12.51
N SER A 165 49.13 10.00 11.52
CA SER A 165 50.43 9.33 11.62
C SER A 165 51.51 9.93 10.72
N ASP A 166 51.72 11.24 10.76
CA ASP A 166 53.09 11.76 10.61
C ASP A 166 53.19 13.19 11.15
N GLY A 167 54.00 13.37 12.18
CA GLY A 167 54.16 14.66 12.85
C GLY A 167 55.04 14.59 14.09
N GLY A 168 56.06 13.75 14.06
CA GLY A 168 57.11 13.75 15.07
C GLY A 168 58.18 14.80 14.78
N VAL A 169 58.54 15.55 15.83
CA VAL A 169 59.81 16.28 16.05
C VAL A 169 59.90 17.65 15.34
N LEU A 170 59.93 18.78 16.05
CA LEU A 170 61.15 19.35 16.67
C LEU A 170 60.84 20.31 17.83
N ALA A 171 61.77 20.27 18.79
CA ALA A 171 61.80 20.98 20.06
C ALA A 171 62.20 22.47 19.96
N LEU A 172 62.27 23.09 21.15
CA LEU A 172 62.91 24.36 21.57
C LEU A 172 61.96 25.58 21.50
N GLY A 173 61.69 26.39 22.53
CA GLY A 173 62.22 26.54 23.88
C GLY A 173 62.09 28.01 24.30
N GLY A 174 61.69 28.28 25.55
CA GLY A 174 62.06 29.49 26.31
C GLY A 174 61.15 30.73 26.20
N GLY A 175 60.75 31.25 27.38
CA GLY A 175 60.22 32.60 27.56
C GLY A 175 59.19 32.71 28.67
#